data_AF-I4YEJ6-F1
#
_entry.id   AF-I4YEJ6-F1
#
_cell.length_a   1.000
_cell.length_b   1.000
_cell.length_c   1.000
_cell.angle_alpha   90.00
_cell.angle_beta   90.00
_cell.angle_gamma   90.00
#
_symmetry.space_group_name_H-M   'P 1'
#
loop_
_entity.id
_entity.type
_entity.pdbx_description
1 polymer ?
#
loop_
_entity_poly.entity_id
_entity_poly.type
_entity_poly.pdbx_seq_one_letter_code
_entity_poly.pdbx_strand_id
1 'polypeptide(L)'
;MATKEDYKLDSLPYYDKELENDTKLRDAAAKLIADELANSESRDLSGELGDDISTGFLTSSDLLRQEMERAGKGIQLDSFDASRYALAEPEVENVSEWKKSYNNAVIASEYQQLRSSNLDLLSALGANAWKLSNHTLDADARSLEQQSEQINNKIIDINRLRKSEQTKIGENLNTLEKSWGGLVSNNLELEVATIALEVELAQLAEREQQLRASLQ
;
A
#
# COMPACT_ATOMS: atom_id res chain seq x y z
N MET A 1 -25.46 18.98 5.85
CA MET A 1 -24.19 18.27 6.10
C MET A 1 -24.16 17.15 5.09
N ALA A 2 -23.44 17.33 3.98
CA ALA A 2 -23.42 16.37 2.89
C ALA A 2 -22.93 15.02 3.41
N THR A 3 -23.69 13.97 3.17
CA THR A 3 -23.37 12.60 3.59
C THR A 3 -22.36 11.99 2.62
N LYS A 4 -21.69 10.91 3.03
CA LYS A 4 -20.66 10.21 2.23
C LYS A 4 -21.17 9.71 0.86
N GLU A 5 -22.49 9.61 0.69
CA GLU A 5 -23.18 9.30 -0.57
C GLU A 5 -23.20 10.49 -1.55
N ASP A 6 -23.14 11.74 -1.06
CA ASP A 6 -23.28 12.96 -1.85
C ASP A 6 -22.01 13.33 -2.64
N TYR A 7 -20.87 12.74 -2.29
CA TYR A 7 -19.61 12.86 -3.03
C TYR A 7 -19.18 11.49 -3.53
N LYS A 8 -19.87 10.98 -4.56
CA LYS A 8 -19.23 10.02 -5.47
C LYS A 8 -18.14 10.80 -6.22
N LEU A 9 -16.93 10.81 -5.67
CA LEU A 9 -15.73 11.15 -6.43
C LEU A 9 -15.60 10.11 -7.55
N ASP A 10 -16.12 10.44 -8.72
CA ASP A 10 -15.99 9.61 -9.90
C ASP A 10 -14.69 10.00 -10.63
N SER A 11 -13.83 9.02 -10.81
CA SER A 11 -12.64 9.12 -11.64
C SER A 11 -12.52 7.81 -12.39
N LEU A 12 -12.21 7.87 -13.69
CA LEU A 12 -12.21 6.71 -14.57
C LEU A 12 -10.78 6.32 -15.00
N PRO A 13 -9.89 5.82 -14.12
CA PRO A 13 -8.50 5.50 -14.47
C PRO A 13 -8.30 4.66 -15.73
N TYR A 14 -9.20 3.71 -16.03
CA TYR A 14 -9.08 2.87 -17.23
C TYR A 14 -9.44 3.61 -18.54
N TYR A 15 -10.15 4.74 -18.45
CA TYR A 15 -10.58 5.57 -19.59
C TYR A 15 -9.74 6.85 -19.68
N ASP A 16 -9.56 7.56 -18.57
CA ASP A 16 -8.83 8.84 -18.44
C ASP A 16 -7.31 8.62 -18.33
N LYS A 17 -6.68 8.27 -19.45
CA LYS A 17 -5.23 7.96 -19.49
C LYS A 17 -4.32 9.18 -19.60
N GLU A 18 -4.88 10.39 -19.60
CA GLU A 18 -4.11 11.62 -19.83
C GLU A 18 -3.08 11.88 -18.73
N LEU A 19 -3.42 11.59 -17.47
CA LEU A 19 -2.51 11.74 -16.35
C LEU A 19 -1.35 10.72 -16.36
N GLU A 20 -1.55 9.54 -16.98
CA GLU A 20 -0.52 8.52 -17.18
C GLU A 20 0.40 8.87 -18.37
N ASN A 21 -0.18 9.44 -19.41
CA ASN A 21 0.54 9.76 -20.65
C ASN A 21 1.33 11.08 -20.57
N ASP A 22 0.86 12.07 -19.81
CA ASP A 22 1.52 13.37 -19.66
C ASP A 22 1.98 13.63 -18.23
N THR A 23 3.30 13.55 -18.03
CA THR A 23 3.93 13.84 -16.74
C THR A 23 3.72 15.28 -16.29
N LYS A 24 3.53 16.23 -17.21
CA LYS A 24 3.32 17.64 -16.85
C LYS A 24 1.98 17.85 -16.16
N LEU A 25 0.93 17.13 -16.57
CA LEU A 25 -0.38 17.19 -15.92
C LEU A 25 -0.30 16.65 -14.49
N ARG A 26 0.44 15.55 -14.29
CA ARG A 26 0.69 14.99 -12.97
C ARG A 26 1.44 15.97 -12.06
N ASP A 27 2.49 16.60 -12.57
CA ASP A 27 3.26 17.60 -11.81
C ASP A 27 2.44 18.86 -11.49
N ALA A 28 1.60 19.30 -12.43
CA ALA A 28 0.69 20.42 -12.21
C ALA A 28 -0.35 20.11 -11.13
N ALA A 29 -0.97 18.92 -11.18
CA ALA A 29 -1.88 18.46 -10.14
C ALA A 29 -1.20 18.35 -8.78
N ALA A 30 0.02 17.81 -8.73
CA ALA A 30 0.80 17.70 -7.49
C ALA A 30 1.14 19.08 -6.89
N LYS A 31 1.45 20.08 -7.71
CA LYS A 31 1.66 21.46 -7.25
C LYS A 31 0.41 22.05 -6.63
N LEU A 32 -0.75 21.91 -7.30
CA LEU A 32 -2.03 22.40 -6.75
C LEU A 32 -2.37 21.72 -5.43
N ILE A 33 -2.11 20.41 -5.30
CA ILE A 33 -2.27 19.68 -4.04
C ILE A 33 -1.34 20.23 -2.95
N ALA A 34 -0.08 20.52 -3.28
CA ALA A 34 0.88 21.07 -2.33
C ALA A 34 0.51 22.49 -1.88
N ASP A 35 0.00 23.33 -2.79
CA ASP A 35 -0.47 24.69 -2.48
C ASP A 35 -1.69 24.65 -1.54
N GLU A 36 -2.65 23.75 -1.80
CA GLU A 36 -3.79 23.52 -0.91
C GLU A 36 -3.36 22.94 0.45
N LEU A 37 -2.43 21.98 0.46
CA LEU A 37 -1.88 21.44 1.71
C LEU A 37 -1.19 22.52 2.56
N ALA A 38 -0.47 23.44 1.94
CA ALA A 38 0.19 24.56 2.62
C ALA A 38 -0.81 25.57 3.21
N ASN A 39 -1.95 25.76 2.56
CA ASN A 39 -3.02 26.64 3.02
C ASN A 39 -3.98 25.98 4.01
N SER A 40 -4.03 24.65 4.03
CA SER A 40 -4.88 23.86 4.92
C SER A 40 -4.25 23.67 6.30
N GLU A 41 -5.08 23.58 7.34
CA GLU A 41 -4.61 23.17 8.66
C GLU A 41 -4.19 21.69 8.64
N SER A 42 -3.00 21.39 9.15
CA SER A 42 -2.52 20.00 9.26
C SER A 42 -3.43 19.21 10.19
N ARG A 43 -4.20 18.26 9.64
CA ARG A 43 -4.99 17.33 10.43
C ARG A 43 -4.06 16.32 11.09
N ASP A 44 -4.10 16.25 12.42
CA ASP A 44 -3.39 15.19 13.15
C ASP A 44 -4.12 13.86 12.96
N LEU A 45 -3.52 12.97 12.16
CA LEU A 45 -4.02 11.62 11.89
C LEU A 45 -3.46 10.58 12.87
N SER A 46 -2.61 10.99 13.83
CA SER A 46 -2.00 10.05 14.77
C SER A 46 -3.04 9.30 15.62
N GLY A 47 -4.18 9.92 15.92
CA GLY A 47 -5.29 9.29 16.64
C GLY A 47 -6.16 8.35 15.79
N GLU A 48 -6.04 8.38 14.46
CA GLU A 48 -6.70 7.41 13.55
C GLU A 48 -5.83 6.19 13.29
N LEU A 49 -4.52 6.32 13.51
CA LEU A 49 -3.62 5.20 13.54
C LEU A 49 -3.88 4.45 14.85
N GLY A 50 -4.54 3.29 14.75
CA GLY A 50 -4.80 2.45 15.92
C GLY A 50 -3.51 2.11 16.67
N ASP A 51 -3.63 1.74 17.94
CA ASP A 51 -2.50 1.35 18.78
C ASP A 51 -1.57 0.39 18.04
N ASP A 52 -0.27 0.66 18.10
CA ASP A 52 0.73 -0.16 17.41
C ASP A 52 0.79 -1.56 18.02
N ILE A 53 0.02 -2.47 17.44
CA ILE A 53 -0.08 -3.88 17.83
C ILE A 53 1.29 -4.56 17.76
N SER A 54 2.23 -4.05 16.94
CA SER A 54 3.57 -4.63 16.81
C SER A 54 4.37 -4.60 18.12
N THR A 55 4.09 -3.62 19.00
CA THR A 55 4.77 -3.48 20.30
C THR A 55 4.11 -4.29 21.41
N GLY A 56 2.89 -4.83 21.19
CA GLY A 56 2.13 -5.55 22.22
C GLY A 56 2.86 -6.80 22.73
N PHE A 57 3.49 -7.57 21.85
CA PHE A 57 4.31 -8.71 22.27
C PHE A 57 5.59 -8.26 23.00
N LEU A 58 6.25 -7.21 22.49
CA LEU A 58 7.51 -6.74 23.04
C LEU A 58 7.35 -6.07 24.42
N THR A 59 6.16 -5.55 24.72
CA THR A 59 5.80 -4.97 26.02
C THR A 59 5.06 -5.94 26.94
N SER A 60 4.75 -7.15 26.46
CA SER A 60 4.01 -8.16 27.23
C SER A 60 4.77 -8.73 28.42
N SER A 61 6.11 -8.64 28.42
CA SER A 61 6.95 -9.12 29.52
C SER A 61 7.97 -8.08 29.95
N ASP A 62 8.25 -8.04 31.24
CA ASP A 62 9.24 -7.11 31.80
C ASP A 62 10.64 -7.32 31.22
N LEU A 63 11.00 -8.57 30.91
CA LEU A 63 12.28 -8.91 30.28
C LEU A 63 12.39 -8.30 28.88
N LEU A 64 11.37 -8.49 28.03
CA LEU A 64 11.37 -7.97 26.67
C LEU A 64 11.36 -6.44 26.66
N ARG A 65 10.63 -5.82 27.60
CA ARG A 65 10.64 -4.37 27.77
C ARG A 65 12.03 -3.84 28.13
N GLN A 66 12.71 -4.47 29.09
CA GLN A 66 14.08 -4.10 29.47
C GLN A 66 15.06 -4.27 28.31
N GLU A 67 14.92 -5.34 27.51
CA GLU A 67 15.74 -5.53 26.31
C GLU A 67 15.45 -4.47 25.24
N MET A 68 14.19 -4.08 25.05
CA MET A 68 13.81 -2.98 24.15
C MET A 68 14.42 -1.66 24.59
N GLU A 69 14.38 -1.34 25.90
CA GLU A 69 15.02 -0.14 26.45
C GLU A 69 16.54 -0.18 26.31
N ARG A 70 17.16 -1.34 26.54
CA ARG A 70 18.60 -1.55 26.38
C ARG A 70 19.02 -1.36 24.92
N ALA A 71 18.28 -1.95 23.99
CA ALA A 71 18.49 -1.83 22.55
C ALA A 71 18.24 -0.39 22.06
N GLY A 72 17.20 0.28 22.57
CA GLY A 72 16.93 1.69 22.30
C GLY A 72 18.05 2.63 22.79
N LYS A 73 18.76 2.24 23.84
CA LYS A 73 19.98 2.93 24.32
C LYS A 73 21.24 2.55 23.54
N GLY A 74 21.15 1.65 22.56
CA GLY A 74 22.29 1.19 21.75
C GLY A 74 23.32 0.36 22.52
N ILE A 75 22.97 -0.16 23.69
CA ILE A 75 23.87 -1.00 24.50
C ILE A 75 23.94 -2.38 23.84
N GLN A 76 25.14 -2.91 23.60
CA GLN A 76 25.33 -4.26 23.06
C GLN A 76 25.13 -5.32 24.15
N LEU A 77 24.75 -6.55 23.78
CA LEU A 77 24.65 -7.66 24.73
C LEU A 77 26.05 -8.08 25.15
N ASP A 78 26.21 -8.42 26.44
CA ASP A 78 27.44 -9.06 26.89
C ASP A 78 27.64 -10.37 26.12
N SER A 79 28.86 -10.59 25.65
CA SER A 79 29.22 -11.83 24.95
C SER A 79 28.99 -13.02 25.87
N PHE A 80 28.49 -14.11 25.30
CA PHE A 80 28.31 -15.37 26.02
C PHE A 80 29.62 -15.82 26.69
N ASP A 81 29.58 -16.02 28.00
CA ASP A 81 30.74 -16.48 28.76
C ASP A 81 30.99 -17.97 28.53
N ALA A 82 31.91 -18.27 27.60
CA ALA A 82 32.34 -19.62 27.31
C ALA A 82 33.31 -20.20 28.36
N SER A 83 33.83 -19.39 29.29
CA SER A 83 34.84 -19.83 30.27
C SER A 83 34.31 -20.88 31.25
N ARG A 84 32.99 -20.87 31.50
CA ARG A 84 32.29 -21.87 32.34
C ARG A 84 32.40 -23.30 31.81
N TYR A 85 32.52 -23.46 30.49
CA TYR A 85 32.61 -24.75 29.82
C TYR A 85 34.04 -25.06 29.35
N ALA A 86 34.97 -24.11 29.52
CA ALA A 86 36.35 -24.31 29.15
C ALA A 86 37.04 -25.20 30.20
N LEU A 87 37.62 -26.30 29.73
CA LEU A 87 38.47 -27.17 30.52
C LEU A 87 39.89 -26.59 30.54
N ALA A 88 40.08 -25.49 31.28
CA ALA A 88 41.39 -24.88 31.45
C ALA A 88 42.12 -25.53 32.63
N GLU A 89 43.39 -25.91 32.41
CA GLU A 89 44.28 -26.30 33.49
C GLU A 89 44.66 -25.05 34.31
N PRO A 90 44.50 -25.05 35.64
CA PRO A 90 44.87 -23.91 36.47
C PRO A 90 46.40 -23.75 36.49
N GLU A 91 46.89 -22.52 36.30
CA GLU A 91 48.32 -22.21 36.21
C GLU A 91 49.04 -22.18 37.58
N VAL A 92 48.30 -22.21 38.69
CA VAL A 92 48.81 -21.96 40.05
C VAL A 92 48.44 -23.08 41.02
N GLU A 93 49.27 -23.36 42.03
CA GLU A 93 48.99 -24.29 43.14
C GLU A 93 47.90 -23.77 44.12
N ASN A 94 47.02 -22.87 43.67
CA ASN A 94 45.97 -22.29 44.50
C ASN A 94 44.77 -23.24 44.60
N VAL A 95 44.50 -23.76 45.80
CA VAL A 95 43.45 -24.76 46.08
C VAL A 95 42.05 -24.32 45.59
N SER A 96 41.76 -23.02 45.61
CA SER A 96 40.47 -22.46 45.17
C SER A 96 40.26 -22.59 43.65
N GLU A 97 41.31 -22.38 42.86
CA GLU A 97 41.27 -22.48 41.39
C GLU A 97 41.17 -23.93 40.93
N TRP A 98 41.88 -24.83 41.60
CA TRP A 98 41.73 -26.27 41.41
C TRP A 98 40.32 -26.77 41.69
N LYS A 99 39.68 -26.27 42.76
CA LYS A 99 38.28 -26.61 43.07
C LYS A 99 37.31 -26.11 41.99
N LYS A 100 37.54 -24.92 41.42
CA LYS A 100 36.75 -24.39 40.31
C LYS A 100 36.94 -25.21 39.04
N SER A 101 38.18 -25.53 38.67
CA SER A 101 38.48 -26.37 37.50
C SER A 101 37.87 -27.77 37.64
N TYR A 102 37.96 -28.39 38.82
CA TYR A 102 37.31 -29.66 39.11
C TYR A 102 35.78 -29.60 38.93
N ASN A 103 35.14 -28.58 39.49
CA ASN A 103 33.68 -28.40 39.32
C ASN A 103 33.31 -28.19 37.84
N ASN A 104 34.09 -27.41 37.08
CA ASN A 104 33.88 -27.23 35.65
C ASN A 104 34.05 -28.55 34.89
N ALA A 105 35.02 -29.39 35.27
CA ALA A 105 35.23 -30.69 34.66
C ALA A 105 34.09 -31.68 34.94
N VAL A 106 33.57 -31.70 36.17
CA VAL A 106 32.37 -32.49 36.51
C VAL A 106 31.18 -32.03 35.67
N ILE A 107 30.95 -30.72 35.59
CA ILE A 107 29.89 -30.13 34.77
C ILE A 107 30.05 -30.53 33.30
N ALA A 108 31.26 -30.40 32.73
CA ALA A 108 31.54 -30.76 31.35
C ALA A 108 31.31 -32.25 31.06
N SER A 109 31.68 -33.13 32.01
CA SER A 109 31.43 -34.57 31.90
C SER A 109 29.94 -34.89 31.81
N GLU A 110 29.13 -34.30 32.69
CA GLU A 110 27.67 -34.48 32.69
C GLU A 110 27.04 -33.95 31.40
N TYR A 111 27.46 -32.77 30.93
CA TYR A 111 26.99 -32.23 29.65
C TYR A 111 27.35 -33.13 28.47
N GLN A 112 28.55 -33.72 28.46
CA GLN A 112 28.96 -34.62 27.40
C GLN A 112 28.17 -35.93 27.42
N GLN A 113 27.85 -36.44 28.61
CA GLN A 113 27.00 -37.62 28.77
C GLN A 113 25.57 -37.36 28.28
N LEU A 114 24.97 -36.21 28.66
CA LEU A 114 23.67 -35.77 28.16
C LEU A 114 23.70 -35.58 26.63
N ARG A 115 24.76 -34.95 26.10
CA ARG A 115 24.93 -34.74 24.66
C ARG A 115 25.02 -36.07 23.91
N SER A 116 25.72 -37.06 24.44
CA SER A 116 25.76 -38.40 23.84
C SER A 116 24.37 -39.00 23.75
N SER A 117 23.62 -38.99 24.85
CA SER A 117 22.23 -39.50 24.89
C SER A 117 21.32 -38.76 23.89
N ASN A 118 21.43 -37.43 23.82
CA ASN A 118 20.66 -36.62 22.88
C ASN A 118 21.05 -36.91 21.41
N LEU A 119 22.34 -37.13 21.14
CA LEU A 119 22.82 -37.51 19.80
C LEU A 119 22.35 -38.91 19.41
N ASP A 120 22.30 -39.84 20.35
CA ASP A 120 21.74 -41.18 20.11
C ASP A 120 20.25 -41.09 19.75
N LEU A 121 19.47 -40.30 20.49
CA LEU A 121 18.07 -40.02 20.16
C LEU A 121 17.91 -39.32 18.81
N LEU A 122 18.75 -38.33 18.52
CA LEU A 122 18.73 -37.61 17.24
C LEU A 122 19.10 -38.55 16.07
N SER A 123 20.06 -39.45 16.26
CA SER A 123 20.43 -40.44 15.25
C SER A 123 19.29 -41.41 14.94
N ALA A 124 18.53 -41.81 15.97
CA ALA A 124 17.42 -42.75 15.83
C ALA A 124 16.15 -42.10 15.26
N LEU A 125 15.79 -40.90 15.72
CA LEU A 125 14.48 -40.27 15.44
C LEU A 125 14.57 -39.01 14.58
N GLY A 126 15.73 -38.36 14.53
CA GLY A 126 15.90 -37.06 13.90
C GLY A 126 15.50 -37.06 12.43
N ALA A 127 16.01 -38.02 11.64
CA ALA A 127 15.71 -38.08 10.21
C ALA A 127 14.20 -38.20 9.92
N ASN A 128 13.45 -38.93 10.76
CA ASN A 128 12.00 -39.08 10.59
C ASN A 128 11.24 -37.83 11.04
N ALA A 129 11.64 -37.22 12.16
CA ALA A 129 11.05 -35.96 12.63
C ALA A 129 11.24 -34.82 11.62
N TRP A 130 12.43 -34.70 11.04
CA TRP A 130 12.71 -33.72 9.99
C TRP A 130 11.88 -33.95 8.73
N LYS A 131 11.70 -35.19 8.29
CA LYS A 131 10.83 -35.51 7.14
C LYS A 131 9.38 -35.13 7.40
N LEU A 132 8.87 -35.39 8.61
CA LEU A 132 7.51 -35.01 8.98
C LEU A 132 7.35 -33.49 8.99
N SER A 133 8.32 -32.77 9.59
CA SER A 133 8.31 -31.30 9.61
C SER A 133 8.40 -30.71 8.20
N ASN A 134 9.19 -31.30 7.31
CA ASN A 134 9.23 -30.87 5.91
C ASN A 134 7.88 -31.11 5.22
N HIS A 135 7.23 -32.25 5.46
CA HIS A 135 5.91 -32.51 4.88
C HIS A 135 4.85 -31.53 5.38
N THR A 136 4.87 -31.14 6.66
CA THR A 136 3.95 -30.11 7.17
C THR A 136 4.25 -28.74 6.56
N LEU A 137 5.53 -28.37 6.45
CA LEU A 137 5.94 -27.10 5.82
C LEU A 137 5.55 -27.05 4.33
N ASP A 138 5.70 -28.15 3.61
CA ASP A 138 5.27 -28.26 2.21
C ASP A 138 3.75 -28.10 2.07
N ALA A 139 2.97 -28.65 3.01
CA ALA A 139 1.51 -28.49 3.03
C ALA A 139 1.10 -27.04 3.32
N ASP A 140 1.76 -26.40 4.28
CA ASP A 140 1.53 -25.00 4.63
C ASP A 140 1.90 -24.07 3.46
N ALA A 141 3.04 -24.31 2.81
CA ALA A 141 3.47 -23.56 1.63
C ALA A 141 2.44 -23.65 0.50
N ARG A 142 1.95 -24.86 0.18
CA ARG A 142 0.91 -25.06 -0.85
C ARG A 142 -0.40 -24.35 -0.49
N SER A 143 -0.79 -24.37 0.79
CA SER A 143 -1.98 -23.65 1.26
C SER A 143 -1.86 -22.15 1.06
N LEU A 144 -0.69 -21.58 1.40
CA LEU A 144 -0.41 -20.15 1.20
C LEU A 144 -0.35 -19.76 -0.28
N GLU A 145 0.26 -20.59 -1.13
CA GLU A 145 0.27 -20.40 -2.58
C GLU A 145 -1.15 -20.39 -3.16
N GLN A 146 -1.99 -21.34 -2.74
CA GLN A 146 -3.39 -21.41 -3.17
C GLN A 146 -4.18 -20.17 -2.72
N GLN A 147 -3.99 -19.71 -1.47
CA GLN A 147 -4.63 -18.50 -0.97
C GLN A 147 -4.19 -17.25 -1.74
N SER A 148 -2.90 -17.15 -2.06
CA SER A 148 -2.34 -16.07 -2.87
C SER A 148 -2.95 -16.06 -4.27
N GLU A 149 -3.04 -17.23 -4.93
CA GLU A 149 -3.66 -17.36 -6.25
C GLU A 149 -5.14 -16.98 -6.21
N GLN A 150 -5.89 -17.42 -5.20
CA GLN A 150 -7.29 -17.05 -5.02
C GLN A 150 -7.48 -15.54 -4.85
N ILE A 151 -6.64 -14.88 -4.05
CA ILE A 151 -6.68 -13.42 -3.88
C ILE A 151 -6.34 -12.73 -5.20
N ASN A 152 -5.32 -13.19 -5.92
CA ASN A 152 -4.95 -12.62 -7.21
C ASN A 152 -6.08 -12.74 -8.24
N ASN A 153 -6.73 -13.91 -8.32
CA ASN A 153 -7.88 -14.11 -9.20
C ASN A 153 -9.04 -13.16 -8.85
N LYS A 154 -9.34 -12.97 -7.55
CA LYS A 154 -10.34 -11.98 -7.12
C LYS A 154 -9.95 -10.55 -7.52
N ILE A 155 -8.68 -10.18 -7.38
CA ILE A 155 -8.18 -8.87 -7.81
C ILE A 155 -8.38 -8.69 -9.32
N ILE A 156 -8.03 -9.70 -10.12
CA ILE A 156 -8.18 -9.69 -11.57
C ILE A 156 -9.66 -9.56 -11.96
N ASP A 157 -10.56 -10.31 -11.33
CA ASP A 157 -12.00 -10.25 -11.60
C ASP A 157 -12.58 -8.86 -11.29
N ILE A 158 -12.22 -8.29 -10.13
CA ILE A 158 -12.63 -6.93 -9.75
C ILE A 158 -12.09 -5.91 -10.75
N ASN A 159 -10.81 -6.00 -11.13
CA ASN A 159 -10.20 -5.09 -12.10
C ASN A 159 -10.84 -5.22 -13.49
N ARG A 160 -11.19 -6.44 -13.91
CA ARG A 160 -11.90 -6.69 -15.16
C ARG A 160 -13.29 -6.05 -15.14
N LEU A 161 -14.04 -6.21 -14.05
CA LEU A 161 -15.35 -5.59 -13.88
C LEU A 161 -15.24 -4.07 -13.93
N ARG A 162 -14.34 -3.48 -13.12
CA ARG A 162 -14.07 -2.03 -13.10
C ARG A 162 -13.73 -1.50 -14.49
N LYS A 163 -12.84 -2.18 -15.22
CA LYS A 163 -12.47 -1.79 -16.58
C LYS A 163 -13.68 -1.82 -17.52
N SER A 164 -14.52 -2.84 -17.44
CA SER A 164 -15.73 -2.92 -18.28
C SER A 164 -16.74 -1.82 -17.95
N GLU A 165 -16.92 -1.46 -16.67
CA GLU A 165 -17.85 -0.41 -16.26
C GLU A 165 -17.33 0.97 -16.68
N GLN A 166 -16.06 1.27 -16.40
CA GLN A 166 -15.47 2.56 -16.73
C GLN A 166 -15.40 2.81 -18.24
N THR A 167 -15.11 1.78 -19.05
CA THR A 167 -15.11 1.92 -20.52
C THR A 167 -16.50 2.21 -21.06
N LYS A 168 -17.55 1.53 -20.57
CA LYS A 168 -18.94 1.81 -20.95
C LYS A 168 -19.38 3.23 -20.56
N ILE A 169 -19.04 3.66 -19.34
CA ILE A 169 -19.37 5.01 -18.87
C ILE A 169 -18.62 6.06 -19.70
N GLY A 170 -17.33 5.84 -19.97
CA GLY A 170 -16.53 6.72 -20.82
C GLY A 170 -17.07 6.85 -22.24
N GLU A 171 -17.53 5.75 -22.86
CA GLU A 171 -18.21 5.78 -24.15
C GLU A 171 -19.48 6.64 -24.10
N ASN A 172 -20.31 6.48 -23.05
CA ASN A 172 -21.50 7.31 -22.86
C ASN A 172 -21.14 8.80 -22.70
N LEU A 173 -20.10 9.13 -21.92
CA LEU A 173 -19.61 10.50 -21.78
C LEU A 173 -19.19 11.10 -23.12
N ASN A 174 -18.47 10.35 -23.95
CA ASN A 174 -18.06 10.78 -25.29
C ASN A 174 -19.29 11.03 -26.20
N THR A 175 -20.33 10.19 -26.13
CA THR A 175 -21.56 10.44 -26.89
C THR A 175 -22.28 11.72 -26.42
N LEU A 176 -22.33 11.95 -25.10
CA LEU A 176 -22.92 13.16 -24.52
C LEU A 176 -22.11 14.41 -24.90
N GLU A 177 -20.79 14.34 -24.85
CA GLU A 177 -19.89 15.42 -25.26
C GLU A 177 -20.08 15.79 -26.73
N LYS A 178 -20.16 14.80 -27.63
CA LYS A 178 -20.45 15.03 -29.06
C LYS A 178 -21.83 15.63 -29.27
N SER A 179 -22.85 15.13 -28.57
CA SER A 179 -24.19 15.68 -28.64
C SER A 179 -24.22 17.13 -28.15
N TRP A 180 -23.51 17.42 -27.07
CA TRP A 180 -23.40 18.76 -26.52
C TRP A 180 -22.69 19.71 -27.50
N GLY A 181 -21.53 19.31 -28.05
CA GLY A 181 -20.81 20.10 -29.05
C GLY A 181 -21.65 20.35 -30.31
N GLY A 182 -22.41 19.34 -30.75
CA GLY A 182 -23.35 19.49 -31.87
C GLY A 182 -24.51 20.45 -31.55
N LEU A 183 -25.09 20.39 -30.36
CA LEU A 183 -26.13 21.33 -29.93
C LEU A 183 -25.61 22.77 -29.84
N VAL A 184 -24.39 22.96 -29.33
CA VAL A 184 -23.74 24.28 -29.27
C VAL A 184 -23.49 24.82 -30.68
N SER A 185 -22.95 24.00 -31.60
CA SER A 185 -22.75 24.40 -33.00
C SER A 185 -24.07 24.75 -33.69
N ASN A 186 -25.09 23.91 -33.54
CA ASN A 186 -26.42 24.15 -34.11
C ASN A 186 -27.04 25.43 -33.57
N ASN A 187 -26.89 25.70 -32.27
CA ASN A 187 -27.41 26.91 -31.66
C ASN A 187 -26.69 28.16 -32.23
N LEU A 188 -25.37 28.11 -32.36
CA LEU A 188 -24.59 29.18 -32.98
C LEU A 188 -24.97 29.40 -34.46
N GLU A 189 -25.14 28.32 -35.23
CA GLU A 189 -25.58 28.38 -36.63
C GLU A 189 -26.98 29.01 -36.76
N LEU A 190 -27.89 28.67 -35.85
CA LEU A 190 -29.21 29.28 -35.80
C LEU A 190 -29.14 30.77 -35.45
N GLU A 191 -28.33 31.17 -34.47
CA GLU A 191 -28.14 32.59 -34.13
C GLU A 191 -27.60 33.39 -35.33
N VAL A 192 -26.59 32.86 -36.02
CA VAL A 192 -26.03 33.49 -37.22
C VAL A 192 -27.07 33.60 -38.34
N ALA A 193 -27.87 32.55 -38.57
CA ALA A 193 -28.94 32.57 -39.56
C ALA A 193 -30.05 33.58 -39.22
N THR A 194 -30.42 33.69 -37.93
CA THR A 194 -31.41 34.70 -37.49
C THR A 194 -30.91 36.12 -37.71
N ILE A 195 -29.64 36.41 -37.40
CA ILE A 195 -29.04 37.72 -37.64
C ILE A 195 -29.00 38.03 -39.15
N ALA A 196 -28.65 37.06 -39.99
CA ALA A 196 -28.64 37.25 -41.44
C ALA A 196 -30.06 37.56 -41.99
N LEU A 197 -31.08 36.85 -41.52
CA LEU A 197 -32.47 37.10 -41.89
C LEU A 197 -32.96 38.47 -41.39
N GLU A 198 -32.58 38.89 -40.19
CA GLU A 198 -32.89 40.24 -39.67
C GLU A 198 -32.29 41.35 -40.54
N VAL A 199 -31.06 41.16 -41.02
CA VAL A 199 -30.40 42.09 -41.96
C VAL A 199 -31.13 42.13 -43.30
N GLU A 200 -31.50 40.97 -43.86
CA GLU A 200 -32.26 40.92 -45.12
C GLU A 200 -33.64 41.59 -44.98
N LEU A 201 -34.35 41.35 -43.87
CA LEU A 201 -35.63 41.98 -43.58
C LEU A 201 -35.49 43.51 -43.47
N ALA A 202 -34.44 44.00 -42.82
CA ALA A 202 -34.17 45.44 -42.73
C ALA A 202 -33.94 46.07 -44.11
N GLN A 203 -33.16 45.41 -44.99
CA GLN A 203 -32.93 45.87 -46.36
C GLN A 203 -34.21 45.88 -47.20
N LEU A 204 -35.04 44.84 -47.08
CA LEU A 204 -36.32 44.77 -47.79
C LEU A 204 -37.29 45.85 -47.31
N ALA A 205 -37.35 46.11 -46.00
CA ALA A 205 -38.19 47.16 -45.43
C ALA A 205 -37.77 48.57 -45.91
N GLU A 206 -36.46 48.83 -45.99
CA GLU A 206 -35.93 50.08 -46.55
C GLU A 206 -36.32 50.24 -48.02
N ARG A 207 -36.21 49.17 -48.82
CA ARG A 207 -36.59 49.17 -50.23
C ARG A 207 -38.09 49.38 -50.44
N GLU A 208 -38.92 48.79 -49.59
CA GLU A 208 -40.37 49.01 -49.60
C GLU A 208 -40.71 50.47 -49.30
N GLN A 209 -40.06 51.10 -48.31
CA GLN A 209 -40.22 52.52 -48.02
C GLN A 209 -39.82 53.40 -49.21
N GLN A 210 -38.68 53.12 -49.85
CA GLN A 210 -38.23 53.87 -51.03
C GLN A 210 -39.23 53.75 -52.20
N LEU A 211 -39.76 52.55 -52.46
CA LEU A 211 -40.76 52.34 -53.50
C LEU A 211 -42.07 53.05 -53.19
N ARG A 212 -42.54 53.00 -51.94
CA ARG A 212 -43.73 53.74 -51.51
C ARG A 212 -43.56 55.24 -51.66
N ALA A 213 -42.39 55.78 -51.33
CA ALA A 213 -42.06 57.19 -51.53
C ALA A 213 -42.00 57.58 -53.01
N SER A 214 -41.64 56.67 -53.92
CA SER A 214 -41.62 56.91 -55.37
C SER A 214 -43.00 56.84 -56.06
N LEU A 215 -43.99 56.27 -55.39
CA LEU A 215 -45.37 56.12 -55.87
C LEU A 215 -46.31 57.24 -55.39
N GLN A 216 -45.84 58.12 -54.50
CA GLN A 216 -46.52 59.36 -54.08
C GLN A 216 -45.97 60.56 -54.85
#